data_AF-A0A541AZP2-F1
#
_entry.id   AF-A0A541AZP2-F1
#
_cell.length_a   1.000
_cell.length_b   1.000
_cell.length_c   1.000
_cell.angle_alpha   90.00
_cell.angle_beta   90.00
_cell.angle_gamma   90.00
#
_symmetry.space_group_name_H-M   'P 1'
#
loop_
_entity.id
_entity.type
_entity.pdbx_description
1 polymer ?
#
loop_
_entity_poly.entity_id
_entity_poly.type
_entity_poly.pdbx_seq_one_letter_code
_entity_poly.pdbx_strand_id
1 'polypeptide(L)'
;MKSALLRTAIVTAAAAPLLVLAPAIASATAIESTADVIENDVTASVKNVPLGTLCGATLLDQATGTVVDDIAPTSPGDDGWQGYSWGAVADGVYQVRHQCTVDGAVVFEVTYRDLVAPAGIRPLFGSIGAVGEPGLIENLFGS
;
A
#
# COMPACT_ATOMS: atom_id res chain seq x y z
N MET A 1 -13.88 -72.85 13.49
CA MET A 1 -13.14 -71.60 13.79
C MET A 1 -13.36 -70.67 12.60
N LYS A 2 -14.18 -69.61 12.75
CA LYS A 2 -13.77 -68.18 12.68
C LYS A 2 -12.79 -67.91 11.52
N SER A 3 -12.99 -67.06 10.52
CA SER A 3 -13.99 -66.03 10.15
C SER A 3 -13.72 -65.72 8.65
N ALA A 4 -14.74 -65.56 7.79
CA ALA A 4 -15.13 -64.29 7.14
C ALA A 4 -13.94 -63.36 6.76
N LEU A 5 -13.77 -62.84 5.54
CA LEU A 5 -14.75 -62.23 4.64
C LEU A 5 -14.21 -62.13 3.20
N LEU A 6 -15.12 -62.37 2.26
CA LEU A 6 -15.18 -61.81 0.91
C LEU A 6 -14.89 -60.30 0.89
N ARG A 7 -14.20 -59.82 -0.17
CA ARG A 7 -14.65 -58.65 -0.97
C ARG A 7 -13.76 -58.43 -2.20
N THR A 8 -14.22 -58.99 -3.32
CA THR A 8 -14.07 -58.41 -4.66
C THR A 8 -14.61 -56.98 -4.66
N ALA A 9 -13.91 -56.03 -5.26
CA ALA A 9 -14.52 -54.94 -6.04
C ALA A 9 -13.44 -54.16 -6.81
N ILE A 10 -13.60 -54.19 -8.13
CA ILE A 10 -13.08 -53.22 -9.09
C ILE A 10 -13.56 -51.82 -8.65
N VAL A 11 -12.67 -50.84 -8.58
CA VAL A 11 -13.05 -49.43 -8.49
C VAL A 11 -12.71 -48.77 -9.82
N THR A 12 -13.70 -48.71 -10.68
CA THR A 12 -13.82 -47.69 -11.72
C THR A 12 -14.63 -46.52 -11.19
N ALA A 13 -14.29 -45.33 -11.68
CA ALA A 13 -15.00 -44.05 -11.60
C ALA A 13 -14.83 -43.24 -10.30
N ALA A 14 -14.24 -42.05 -10.40
CA ALA A 14 -14.99 -40.88 -10.82
C ALA A 14 -14.03 -39.75 -11.23
N ALA A 15 -14.32 -39.13 -12.38
CA ALA A 15 -13.75 -37.86 -12.77
C ALA A 15 -14.15 -36.79 -11.74
N ALA A 16 -13.17 -36.13 -11.15
CA ALA A 16 -13.35 -34.80 -10.60
C ALA A 16 -12.24 -33.93 -11.22
N PRO A 17 -12.55 -33.08 -12.22
CA PRO A 17 -11.66 -31.96 -12.46
C PRO A 17 -11.69 -31.17 -11.15
N LEU A 18 -10.58 -31.16 -10.41
CA LEU A 18 -10.37 -30.13 -9.40
C LEU A 18 -10.45 -28.81 -10.17
N LEU A 19 -11.62 -28.19 -10.15
CA LEU A 19 -11.76 -26.77 -10.34
C LEU A 19 -10.94 -26.17 -9.20
N VAL A 20 -9.66 -25.91 -9.48
CA VAL A 20 -8.91 -24.89 -8.77
C VAL A 20 -9.69 -23.63 -9.08
N LEU A 21 -10.66 -23.28 -8.21
CA LEU A 21 -11.02 -21.89 -8.03
C LEU A 21 -9.72 -21.25 -7.56
N ALA A 22 -8.91 -20.82 -8.52
CA ALA A 22 -7.95 -19.78 -8.27
C ALA A 22 -8.77 -18.68 -7.59
N PRO A 23 -8.40 -18.24 -6.37
CA PRO A 23 -9.03 -17.07 -5.81
C PRO A 23 -8.96 -16.01 -6.89
N ALA A 24 -10.12 -15.56 -7.34
CA ALA A 24 -10.20 -14.45 -8.27
C ALA A 24 -9.38 -13.35 -7.62
N ILE A 25 -8.20 -13.07 -8.19
CA ILE A 25 -7.37 -11.97 -7.77
C ILE A 25 -8.26 -10.76 -8.06
N ALA A 26 -8.94 -10.27 -7.02
CA ALA A 26 -9.78 -9.09 -7.10
C ALA A 26 -8.86 -8.03 -7.69
N SER A 27 -9.12 -7.71 -8.96
CA SER A 27 -8.13 -7.06 -9.79
C SER A 27 -7.91 -5.67 -9.21
N ALA A 28 -6.71 -5.44 -8.66
CA ALA A 28 -6.24 -4.18 -8.13
C ALA A 28 -6.11 -3.07 -9.21
N THR A 29 -6.72 -3.27 -10.38
CA THR A 29 -6.64 -2.40 -11.55
C THR A 29 -7.32 -1.04 -11.36
N ALA A 30 -7.91 -0.77 -10.19
CA ALA A 30 -8.51 0.52 -9.85
C ALA A 30 -7.97 1.15 -8.55
N ILE A 31 -7.03 0.49 -7.85
CA ILE A 31 -6.48 1.05 -6.61
C ILE A 31 -5.55 2.21 -6.98
N GLU A 32 -5.94 3.39 -6.52
CA GLU A 32 -5.14 4.60 -6.64
C GLU A 32 -4.34 4.78 -5.36
N SER A 33 -3.14 5.35 -5.49
CA SER A 33 -2.30 5.59 -4.34
C SER A 33 -1.49 6.86 -4.53
N THR A 34 -1.19 7.53 -3.43
CA THR A 34 -0.36 8.74 -3.39
C THR A 34 0.45 8.77 -2.10
N ALA A 35 1.62 9.38 -2.14
CA ALA A 35 2.39 9.73 -0.96
C ALA A 35 3.08 11.06 -1.22
N ASP A 36 3.11 11.92 -0.20
CA ASP A 36 3.71 13.25 -0.28
C ASP A 36 4.27 13.66 1.08
N VAL A 37 5.09 14.71 1.08
CA VAL A 37 5.63 15.32 2.28
C VAL A 37 5.06 16.72 2.43
N ILE A 38 4.36 16.96 3.52
CA ILE A 38 3.68 18.22 3.81
C ILE A 38 4.30 18.78 5.08
N GLU A 39 4.96 19.93 4.96
CA GLU A 39 5.79 20.47 6.04
C GLU A 39 6.78 19.38 6.52
N ASN A 40 6.78 18.98 7.79
CA ASN A 40 7.70 17.93 8.29
C ASN A 40 7.02 16.56 8.44
N ASP A 41 5.82 16.39 7.89
CA ASP A 41 5.02 15.18 8.04
C ASP A 41 4.92 14.43 6.71
N VAL A 42 5.02 13.11 6.77
CA VAL A 42 4.77 12.26 5.59
C VAL A 42 3.31 11.85 5.61
N THR A 43 2.60 12.15 4.52
CA THR A 43 1.20 11.77 4.36
C THR A 43 1.09 10.83 3.17
N ALA A 44 0.35 9.74 3.33
CA ALA A 44 0.14 8.80 2.26
C ALA A 44 -1.28 8.25 2.27
N SER A 45 -1.75 7.79 1.12
CA SER A 45 -3.09 7.24 0.99
C SER A 45 -3.23 6.20 -0.12
N VAL A 46 -4.27 5.39 0.03
CA VAL A 46 -4.78 4.46 -0.98
C VAL A 46 -6.30 4.63 -1.10
N LYS A 47 -6.82 4.54 -2.33
CA LYS A 47 -8.24 4.74 -2.65
C LYS A 47 -8.75 3.62 -3.54
N ASN A 48 -10.07 3.43 -3.54
CA ASN A 48 -10.79 2.41 -4.32
C ASN A 48 -10.36 0.99 -3.90
N VAL A 49 -10.02 0.82 -2.63
CA VAL A 49 -9.65 -0.47 -2.08
C VAL A 49 -10.93 -1.30 -1.89
N PRO A 50 -11.00 -2.55 -2.37
CA PRO A 50 -12.17 -3.41 -2.18
C PRO A 50 -12.50 -3.62 -0.70
N LEU A 51 -13.79 -3.72 -0.38
CA LEU A 51 -14.25 -4.08 0.96
C LEU A 51 -13.64 -5.43 1.40
N GLY A 52 -13.20 -5.49 2.66
CA GLY A 52 -12.53 -6.67 3.23
C GLY A 52 -11.03 -6.75 2.95
N THR A 53 -10.46 -5.82 2.19
CA THR A 53 -9.01 -5.66 2.07
C THR A 53 -8.44 -5.02 3.33
N LEU A 54 -7.24 -5.41 3.74
CA LEU A 54 -6.47 -4.74 4.80
C LEU A 54 -5.28 -4.03 4.17
N CYS A 55 -5.17 -2.72 4.36
CA CYS A 55 -4.07 -1.92 3.83
C CYS A 55 -3.25 -1.30 4.96
N GLY A 56 -1.94 -1.40 4.83
CA GLY A 56 -0.97 -0.75 5.72
C GLY A 56 0.08 0.03 4.92
N ALA A 57 0.90 0.76 5.65
CA ALA A 57 1.96 1.56 5.06
C ALA A 57 3.22 1.54 5.93
N THR A 58 4.37 1.39 5.28
CA THR A 58 5.68 1.40 5.94
C THR A 58 6.48 2.59 5.45
N LEU A 59 7.00 3.39 6.38
CA LEU A 59 7.96 4.47 6.11
C LEU A 59 9.37 3.92 6.28
N LEU A 60 10.22 4.06 5.26
CA LEU A 60 11.62 3.66 5.33
C LEU A 60 12.54 4.83 4.98
N ASP A 61 13.64 4.93 5.71
CA ASP A 61 14.73 5.84 5.39
C ASP A 61 15.53 5.25 4.22
N GLN A 62 15.69 6.01 3.13
CA GLN A 62 16.35 5.49 1.93
C GLN A 62 17.88 5.43 2.06
N ALA A 63 18.48 6.27 2.90
CA ALA A 63 19.92 6.30 3.07
C ALA A 63 20.42 5.08 3.84
N THR A 64 19.66 4.65 4.84
CA THR A 64 19.99 3.55 5.75
C THR A 64 19.26 2.25 5.40
N GLY A 65 18.14 2.33 4.70
CA GLY A 65 17.26 1.20 4.41
C GLY A 65 16.49 0.69 5.62
N THR A 66 16.53 1.39 6.76
CA THR A 66 15.83 0.98 7.98
C THR A 66 14.37 1.44 7.95
N VAL A 67 13.50 0.64 8.56
CA VAL A 67 12.11 1.05 8.84
C VAL A 67 12.16 2.18 9.88
N VAL A 68 11.60 3.32 9.51
CA VAL A 68 11.42 4.47 10.42
C VAL A 68 10.22 4.19 11.30
N ASP A 69 9.11 3.85 10.67
CA ASP A 69 7.85 3.51 11.33
C ASP A 69 6.95 2.67 10.40
N ASP A 70 6.03 1.93 10.98
CA ASP A 70 5.13 1.01 10.28
C ASP A 70 3.71 1.13 10.82
N ILE A 71 2.77 1.47 9.92
CA ILE A 71 1.36 1.55 10.24
C ILE A 71 0.71 0.21 9.87
N ALA A 72 0.30 -0.51 10.91
CA ALA A 72 -0.29 -1.83 10.80
C ALA A 72 -1.51 -1.83 9.84
N PRO A 73 -1.71 -2.90 9.04
CA PRO A 73 -2.82 -2.97 8.11
C PRO A 73 -4.19 -2.86 8.80
N THR A 74 -5.03 -1.96 8.30
CA THR A 74 -6.41 -1.76 8.76
C THR A 74 -7.39 -1.90 7.61
N SER A 75 -8.65 -2.18 7.93
CA SER A 75 -9.73 -2.10 6.95
C SER A 75 -9.87 -0.64 6.49
N PRO A 76 -9.90 -0.37 5.17
CA PRO A 76 -10.26 0.94 4.66
C PRO A 76 -11.70 1.27 5.06
N GLY A 77 -12.05 2.56 4.99
CA GLY A 77 -13.40 3.05 5.27
C GLY A 77 -14.44 2.55 4.26
N ASP A 78 -15.71 2.90 4.49
CA ASP A 78 -16.84 2.51 3.63
C ASP A 78 -16.71 2.99 2.17
N ASP A 79 -15.90 4.01 1.93
CA ASP A 79 -15.56 4.56 0.61
C ASP A 79 -14.32 3.90 -0.03
N GLY A 80 -13.74 2.88 0.63
CA GLY A 80 -12.54 2.19 0.17
C GLY A 80 -11.28 3.05 0.24
N TRP A 81 -11.29 4.15 1.01
CA TRP A 81 -10.14 5.01 1.25
C TRP A 81 -9.44 4.69 2.57
N GLN A 82 -8.12 4.83 2.57
CA GLN A 82 -7.29 4.73 3.77
C GLN A 82 -6.17 5.77 3.70
N GLY A 83 -6.07 6.58 4.76
CA GLY A 83 -4.99 7.54 4.97
C GLY A 83 -4.02 7.09 6.04
N TYR A 84 -2.78 7.53 5.89
CA TYR A 84 -1.66 7.31 6.80
C TYR A 84 -0.96 8.64 7.03
N SER A 85 -0.55 8.89 8.26
CA SER A 85 0.30 10.01 8.59
C SER A 85 1.36 9.57 9.59
N TRP A 86 2.59 10.01 9.32
CA TRP A 86 3.68 9.97 10.28
C TRP A 86 3.92 11.40 10.74
N GLY A 87 3.97 11.59 12.05
CA GLY A 87 4.32 12.89 12.63
C GLY A 87 5.77 13.24 12.36
N ALA A 88 6.13 14.50 12.61
CA ALA A 88 7.45 15.12 12.44
C ALA A 88 8.60 14.13 12.25
N VAL A 89 8.89 13.84 10.98
CA VAL A 89 10.04 13.02 10.59
C VAL A 89 11.28 13.90 10.53
N ALA A 90 12.45 13.30 10.76
CA ALA A 90 13.71 14.01 10.61
C ALA A 90 13.93 14.45 9.15
N ASP A 91 14.85 15.39 8.94
CA ASP A 91 15.27 15.78 7.60
C ASP A 91 15.92 14.58 6.90
N GLY A 92 15.42 14.22 5.72
CA GLY A 92 15.88 13.01 5.07
C GLY A 92 15.20 12.75 3.74
N VAL A 93 15.59 11.64 3.13
CA VAL A 93 14.96 11.10 1.93
C VAL A 93 14.34 9.77 2.29
N TYR A 94 13.05 9.65 2.02
CA TYR A 94 12.20 8.57 2.46
C TYR A 94 11.56 7.82 1.30
N GLN A 95 11.14 6.61 1.61
CA GLN A 95 10.26 5.83 0.77
C GLN A 95 9.06 5.36 1.58
N VAL A 96 7.90 5.40 0.95
CA VAL A 96 6.65 4.88 1.51
C VAL A 96 6.25 3.65 0.72
N ARG A 97 6.13 2.51 1.39
CA ARG A 97 5.58 1.29 0.81
C ARG A 97 4.14 1.12 1.28
N HIS A 98 3.21 1.08 0.35
CA HIS A 98 1.84 0.64 0.61
C HIS A 98 1.69 -0.83 0.28
N GLN A 99 1.00 -1.56 1.16
CA GLN A 99 0.69 -2.96 0.94
C GLN A 99 -0.75 -3.23 1.36
N CYS A 100 -1.53 -3.76 0.44
CA CYS A 100 -2.90 -4.18 0.67
C CYS A 100 -3.04 -5.69 0.47
N THR A 101 -3.77 -6.32 1.38
CA THR A 101 -3.94 -7.78 1.42
C THR A 101 -5.41 -8.17 1.50
N VAL A 102 -5.76 -9.27 0.85
CA VAL A 102 -7.08 -9.94 0.97
C VAL A 102 -6.80 -11.38 1.37
N ASP A 103 -7.40 -11.85 2.46
CA ASP A 103 -7.17 -13.19 3.01
C ASP A 103 -5.68 -13.55 3.20
N GLY A 104 -4.86 -12.54 3.54
CA GLY A 104 -3.41 -12.68 3.73
C GLY A 104 -2.58 -12.71 2.45
N ALA A 105 -3.19 -12.65 1.26
CA ALA A 105 -2.49 -12.52 -0.01
C ALA A 105 -2.33 -11.05 -0.40
N VAL A 106 -1.13 -10.64 -0.85
CA VAL A 106 -0.90 -9.28 -1.35
C VAL A 106 -1.62 -9.09 -2.68
N VAL A 107 -2.54 -8.13 -2.72
CA VAL A 107 -3.31 -7.78 -3.92
C VAL A 107 -2.82 -6.47 -4.54
N PHE A 108 -2.18 -5.61 -3.75
CA PHE A 108 -1.61 -4.36 -4.21
C PHE A 108 -0.37 -4.01 -3.38
N GLU A 109 0.69 -3.64 -4.08
CA GLU A 109 1.91 -3.09 -3.49
C GLU A 109 2.44 -1.99 -4.39
N VAL A 110 2.75 -0.83 -3.80
CA VAL A 110 3.42 0.27 -4.48
C VAL A 110 4.41 0.91 -3.53
N THR A 111 5.54 1.36 -4.07
CA THR A 111 6.54 2.10 -3.29
C THR A 111 6.79 3.46 -3.94
N TYR A 112 6.56 4.53 -3.18
CA TYR A 112 7.00 5.88 -3.50
C TYR A 112 8.41 6.09 -2.95
N ARG A 113 9.27 6.72 -3.73
CA ARG A 113 10.68 6.92 -3.41
C ARG A 113 11.02 8.40 -3.53
N ASP A 114 12.18 8.76 -3.00
CA ASP A 114 12.74 10.10 -3.14
C ASP A 114 11.83 11.19 -2.51
N LEU A 115 11.06 10.81 -1.49
CA LEU A 115 10.21 11.71 -0.71
C LEU A 115 11.11 12.48 0.27
N VAL A 116 11.27 13.78 0.04
CA VAL A 116 12.22 14.59 0.81
C VAL A 116 11.48 15.31 1.93
N ALA A 117 11.83 15.02 3.18
CA ALA A 117 11.41 15.88 4.29
C ALA A 117 12.13 17.23 4.16
N PRO A 118 11.40 18.35 4.09
CA PRO A 118 12.02 19.65 4.03
C PRO A 118 12.81 19.85 5.30
N ALA A 119 14.08 20.22 5.13
CA ALA A 119 14.86 20.62 6.28
C ALA A 119 14.21 21.83 6.93
N GLY A 120 13.82 21.69 8.21
CA GLY A 120 12.89 22.56 8.94
C GLY A 120 13.24 24.04 8.95
N ILE A 121 13.06 24.72 7.81
CA ILE A 121 13.70 25.98 7.44
C ILE A 121 15.20 25.75 7.11
N ARG A 122 15.52 25.31 5.89
CA ARG A 122 16.81 25.72 5.29
C ARG A 122 16.78 27.25 5.25
N PRO A 123 17.75 27.97 5.84
CA PRO A 123 17.79 29.43 5.72
C PRO A 123 18.18 29.79 4.28
N LEU A 124 17.26 29.66 3.33
CA LEU A 124 17.41 30.08 1.93
C LEU A 124 16.11 30.61 1.30
N PHE A 125 15.03 30.82 2.05
CA PHE A 125 14.11 31.93 1.74
C PHE A 125 14.69 33.23 2.32
N GLY A 126 15.87 33.58 1.81
CA GLY A 126 16.68 34.72 2.24
C GLY A 126 17.41 35.40 1.08
N SER A 127 17.14 35.02 -0.16
CA SER A 127 17.46 35.82 -1.34
C SER A 127 16.59 35.34 -2.49
N ILE A 128 15.84 36.27 -3.07
CA ILE A 128 14.93 36.16 -4.24
C ILE A 128 13.67 35.30 -4.04
N GLY A 129 12.54 36.02 -3.94
CA GLY A 129 11.26 35.54 -3.47
C GLY A 129 10.45 34.71 -4.47
N ALA A 130 9.28 34.33 -3.96
CA ALA A 130 8.19 33.55 -4.57
C ALA A 130 8.16 32.07 -4.18
N VAL A 131 7.80 31.79 -2.92
CA VAL A 131 7.04 30.59 -2.57
C VAL A 131 5.94 30.98 -1.61
N GLY A 132 4.72 30.55 -1.90
CA GLY A 132 3.60 30.61 -0.97
C GLY A 132 2.32 31.09 -1.58
N GLU A 133 1.78 30.38 -2.58
CA GLU A 133 0.34 30.33 -2.82
C GLU A 133 0.00 29.07 -3.64
N PRO A 134 -0.97 28.24 -3.22
CA PRO A 134 -1.41 27.04 -3.94
C PRO A 134 -2.14 27.33 -5.27
N GLY A 135 -1.93 28.50 -5.87
CA GLY A 135 -2.43 28.90 -7.20
C GLY A 135 -1.33 29.38 -8.17
N LEU A 136 -0.04 29.33 -7.79
CA LEU A 136 1.07 29.80 -8.65
C LEU A 136 1.66 28.72 -9.56
N ILE A 137 1.53 27.43 -9.22
CA ILE A 137 2.04 26.35 -10.08
C ILE A 137 1.17 26.20 -11.35
N GLU A 138 -0.14 26.46 -11.27
CA GLU A 138 -1.04 26.43 -12.43
C GLU A 138 -0.87 27.66 -13.38
N ASN A 139 -0.26 28.75 -12.91
CA ASN A 139 0.03 29.93 -13.75
C ASN A 139 1.45 29.96 -14.35
N LEU A 140 2.38 29.10 -13.90
CA LEU A 140 3.72 28.99 -14.49
C LEU A 140 3.82 27.90 -15.57
N PHE A 141 2.82 27.03 -15.67
CA PHE A 141 2.67 26.03 -16.75
C PHE A 141 1.25 26.01 -17.32
N GLY A 142 0.65 27.19 -17.50
CA GLY A 142 -0.68 27.32 -18.07
C GLY A 142 -0.73 26.93 -19.55
N SER A 143 -1.82 26.22 -19.89
CA SER A 143 -2.43 26.01 -21.22
C SER A 143 -1.79 25.02 -22.19
#